data_AF-A0A7Y5BPE9-F1
#
_entry.id   AF-A0A7Y5BPE9-F1
#
_cell.length_a   1.000
_cell.length_b   1.000
_cell.length_c   1.000
_cell.angle_alpha   90.00
_cell.angle_beta   90.00
_cell.angle_gamma   90.00
#
_symmetry.space_group_name_H-M   'P 1'
#
loop_
_entity.id
_entity.type
_entity.pdbx_description
1 polymer ?
#
loop_
_entity_poly.entity_id
_entity_poly.type
_entity_poly.pdbx_seq_one_letter_code
_entity_poly.pdbx_strand_id
1 'polypeptide(L)'
;MPYQLLTTSWQRAAGAMFRKPLIDTVLAFVYPHSVPRLFHTFFCRPLRIIALSDHGEILFNQVIPPHRFVRLPATRLILETDPNRVLLPEEAQTLARSLMTQRFPSLSTGAVEAEVNLHKLLFALVADALGDIRRLKERCHLRRGGELTLEVLQTAFTPEERGQTINSAAFLLDFSDGWRLPNEAYTLARRVLSLERKTGFMAELVAASIAGSPWKAELPRICLRCQGASGRWRPVLTPPTHLPREVCWRYERPENHIYLCRKCAYKIGWMADETIRLAFARGVWGARFEALRRWHIAASWHLLPARWDKAQYPLWPAEYGGASWETGSGALSAADPRPPDGIACKAAEVARMKKCLGNPRPRRLPTTSLQEAVC
;
A
#
# COMPACT_ATOMS: atom_id res chain seq x y z
N MET A 1 -22.32 -13.50 23.53
CA MET A 1 -21.81 -12.37 22.71
C MET A 1 -20.80 -12.91 21.70
N PRO A 2 -20.92 -12.58 20.40
CA PRO A 2 -19.90 -12.93 19.42
C PRO A 2 -18.61 -12.14 19.69
N TYR A 3 -17.52 -12.86 19.90
CA TYR A 3 -16.19 -12.27 20.02
C TYR A 3 -15.27 -12.93 18.99
N GLN A 4 -14.34 -12.15 18.45
CA GLN A 4 -13.22 -12.65 17.67
C GLN A 4 -11.98 -12.63 18.54
N LEU A 5 -11.42 -13.81 18.77
CA LEU A 5 -10.18 -13.97 19.50
C LEU A 5 -8.98 -13.61 18.60
N LEU A 6 -8.06 -12.81 19.14
CA LEU A 6 -6.81 -12.43 18.50
C LEU A 6 -5.65 -13.12 19.24
N THR A 7 -5.20 -14.25 18.71
CA THR A 7 -4.21 -15.12 19.37
C THR A 7 -2.80 -14.93 18.85
N THR A 8 -2.63 -14.54 17.58
CA THR A 8 -1.30 -14.35 16.98
C THR A 8 -0.76 -12.94 17.18
N SER A 9 0.57 -12.79 17.07
CA SER A 9 1.25 -11.48 17.13
C SER A 9 0.70 -10.52 16.08
N TRP A 10 0.52 -10.98 14.83
CA TRP A 10 -0.05 -10.18 13.75
C TRP A 10 -1.49 -9.77 14.01
N GLN A 11 -2.36 -10.69 14.46
CA GLN A 11 -3.76 -10.38 14.77
C GLN A 11 -3.87 -9.31 15.86
N ARG A 12 -3.03 -9.39 16.90
CA ARG A 12 -3.00 -8.41 18.00
C ARG A 12 -2.34 -7.10 17.59
N ALA A 13 -1.34 -7.12 16.72
CA ALA A 13 -0.78 -5.90 16.14
C ALA A 13 -1.82 -5.19 15.28
N ALA A 14 -2.55 -5.94 14.44
CA ALA A 14 -3.59 -5.46 13.55
C ALA A 14 -4.81 -4.91 14.31
N GLY A 15 -5.30 -5.62 15.33
CA GLY A 15 -6.46 -5.20 16.13
C GLY A 15 -7.65 -4.73 15.27
N ALA A 16 -8.18 -3.56 15.61
CA ALA A 16 -9.22 -2.87 14.85
C ALA A 16 -8.74 -2.06 13.62
N MET A 17 -7.45 -2.07 13.28
CA MET A 17 -6.92 -1.27 12.16
C MET A 17 -7.63 -1.63 10.85
N PHE A 18 -8.06 -0.60 10.12
CA PHE A 18 -8.74 -0.70 8.84
C PHE A 18 -10.06 -1.51 8.83
N ARG A 19 -10.59 -1.87 10.01
CA ARG A 19 -11.84 -2.61 10.11
C ARG A 19 -13.07 -1.70 9.96
N LYS A 20 -14.18 -2.31 9.56
CA LYS A 20 -15.53 -1.73 9.71
C LYS A 20 -15.84 -1.51 11.19
N PRO A 21 -16.82 -0.64 11.54
CA PRO A 21 -17.28 -0.45 12.92
C PRO A 21 -17.53 -1.78 13.65
N LEU A 22 -17.11 -1.86 14.91
CA LEU A 22 -17.21 -3.05 15.76
C LEU A 22 -18.60 -3.20 16.41
N ILE A 23 -19.67 -2.87 15.69
CA ILE A 23 -21.05 -2.81 16.21
C ILE A 23 -21.46 -4.15 16.80
N ASP A 24 -21.27 -5.23 16.03
CA ASP A 24 -21.70 -6.58 16.39
C ASP A 24 -20.56 -7.50 16.83
N THR A 25 -19.33 -7.00 16.94
CA THR A 25 -18.15 -7.84 17.19
C THR A 25 -17.26 -7.22 18.26
N VAL A 26 -16.84 -8.02 19.22
CA VAL A 26 -15.77 -7.65 20.16
C VAL A 26 -14.48 -8.34 19.76
N LEU A 27 -13.39 -7.59 19.70
CA LEU A 27 -12.06 -8.16 19.53
C LEU A 27 -11.48 -8.47 20.90
N ALA A 28 -11.18 -9.74 21.17
CA ALA A 28 -10.59 -10.17 22.43
C ALA A 28 -9.11 -10.48 22.23
N PHE A 29 -8.26 -9.72 22.91
CA PHE A 29 -6.82 -9.89 22.93
C PHE A 29 -6.46 -10.65 24.20
N VAL A 30 -5.94 -11.86 24.04
CA VAL A 30 -5.47 -12.68 25.15
C VAL A 30 -3.95 -12.75 25.13
N TYR A 31 -3.34 -12.55 26.29
CA TYR A 31 -1.90 -12.57 26.50
C TYR A 31 -1.49 -13.62 27.54
N PRO A 32 -0.28 -14.20 27.42
CA PRO A 32 0.19 -15.23 28.34
C PRO A 32 0.45 -14.69 29.75
N HIS A 33 0.88 -13.43 29.89
CA HIS A 33 1.25 -12.82 31.17
C HIS A 33 0.59 -11.46 31.37
N SER A 34 0.26 -11.16 32.63
CA SER A 34 -0.27 -9.87 33.06
C SER A 34 0.88 -8.88 33.20
N VAL A 35 0.98 -7.94 32.26
CA VAL A 35 2.00 -6.88 32.26
C VAL A 35 1.38 -5.59 31.74
N PRO A 36 1.85 -4.40 32.17
CA PRO A 36 1.40 -3.14 31.56
C PRO A 36 1.71 -3.12 30.06
N ARG A 37 0.82 -2.52 29.25
CA ARG A 37 0.98 -2.50 27.78
C ARG A 37 0.72 -1.12 27.20
N LEU A 38 1.44 -0.81 26.13
CA LEU A 38 1.14 0.35 25.29
C LEU A 38 0.37 -0.13 24.05
N PHE A 39 -0.86 0.33 23.91
CA PHE A 39 -1.68 0.14 22.72
C PHE A 39 -1.66 1.38 21.85
N HIS A 40 -2.04 1.23 20.59
CA HIS A 40 -2.26 2.37 19.69
C HIS A 40 -3.55 2.22 18.90
N THR A 41 -4.20 3.34 18.60
CA THR A 41 -5.39 3.40 17.75
C THR A 41 -5.08 4.01 16.37
N PHE A 42 -3.83 3.93 15.90
CA PHE A 42 -3.49 4.32 14.54
C PHE A 42 -4.32 3.53 13.54
N PHE A 43 -4.92 4.21 12.56
CA PHE A 43 -5.73 3.59 11.52
C PHE A 43 -7.00 2.88 12.01
N CYS A 44 -7.41 3.13 13.25
CA CYS A 44 -8.68 2.67 13.81
C CYS A 44 -9.69 3.84 13.85
N ARG A 45 -10.98 3.52 13.76
CA ARG A 45 -12.06 4.44 14.15
C ARG A 45 -12.05 4.66 15.67
N PRO A 46 -12.77 5.65 16.24
CA PRO A 46 -12.95 5.71 17.69
C PRO A 46 -13.47 4.38 18.20
N LEU A 47 -12.89 3.87 19.28
CA LEU A 47 -13.21 2.56 19.82
C LEU A 47 -13.10 2.57 21.33
N ARG A 48 -13.89 1.73 22.00
CA ARG A 48 -13.78 1.51 23.44
C ARG A 48 -12.75 0.42 23.71
N ILE A 49 -11.73 0.75 24.49
CA ILE A 49 -10.74 -0.22 24.98
C ILE A 49 -11.09 -0.56 26.42
N ILE A 50 -11.19 -1.86 26.71
CA ILE A 50 -11.48 -2.38 28.04
C ILE A 50 -10.38 -3.36 28.44
N ALA A 51 -9.70 -3.13 29.58
CA ALA A 51 -8.78 -4.09 30.18
C ALA A 51 -9.48 -4.81 31.33
N LEU A 52 -9.37 -6.14 31.37
CA LEU A 52 -10.01 -6.97 32.38
C LEU A 52 -8.98 -7.70 33.25
N SER A 53 -9.27 -7.95 34.52
CA SER A 53 -8.50 -8.90 35.33
C SER A 53 -8.78 -10.34 34.88
N ASP A 54 -8.01 -11.31 35.39
CA ASP A 54 -8.24 -12.74 35.10
C ASP A 54 -9.60 -13.22 35.62
N HIS A 55 -10.22 -12.48 36.55
CA HIS A 55 -11.56 -12.72 37.08
C HIS A 55 -12.66 -11.89 36.38
N GLY A 56 -12.28 -11.03 35.43
CA GLY A 56 -13.20 -10.21 34.65
C GLY A 56 -13.58 -8.87 35.30
N GLU A 57 -12.81 -8.40 36.29
CA GLU A 57 -12.97 -7.05 36.82
C GLU A 57 -12.44 -6.02 35.81
N ILE A 58 -13.12 -4.90 35.66
CA ILE A 58 -12.73 -3.85 34.71
C ILE A 58 -11.60 -3.01 35.32
N LEU A 59 -10.39 -3.16 34.79
CA LEU A 59 -9.18 -2.42 35.21
C LEU A 59 -8.99 -1.11 34.43
N PHE A 60 -9.51 -1.07 33.21
CA PHE A 60 -9.50 0.11 32.33
C PHE A 60 -10.72 0.07 31.43
N ASN A 61 -11.39 1.20 31.20
CA ASN A 61 -12.51 1.29 30.26
C ASN A 61 -12.66 2.74 29.77
N GLN A 62 -12.22 3.00 28.54
CA GLN A 62 -12.32 4.33 27.95
C GLN A 62 -12.64 4.25 26.46
N VAL A 63 -13.35 5.27 25.96
CA VAL A 63 -13.47 5.51 24.52
C VAL A 63 -12.23 6.28 24.09
N ILE A 64 -11.46 5.67 23.18
CA ILE A 64 -10.21 6.20 22.70
C ILE A 64 -10.44 6.76 21.29
N PRO A 65 -10.06 8.03 21.03
CA PRO A 65 -10.12 8.58 19.69
C PRO A 65 -9.03 7.98 18.77
N PRO A 66 -9.15 8.10 17.45
CA PRO A 66 -8.14 7.63 16.50
C PRO A 66 -6.75 8.22 16.77
N HIS A 67 -5.71 7.48 16.37
CA HIS A 67 -4.31 7.92 16.36
C HIS A 67 -3.75 8.34 17.73
N ARG A 68 -4.12 7.61 18.80
CA ARG A 68 -3.58 7.80 20.15
C ARG A 68 -2.78 6.59 20.61
N PHE A 69 -1.80 6.86 21.46
CA PHE A 69 -1.20 5.85 22.32
C PHE A 69 -2.00 5.73 23.62
N VAL A 70 -2.21 4.50 24.09
CA VAL A 70 -2.98 4.20 25.29
C VAL A 70 -2.14 3.31 26.20
N ARG A 71 -1.86 3.78 27.42
CA ARG A 71 -1.18 2.99 28.44
C ARG A 71 -2.23 2.22 29.23
N LEU A 72 -2.20 0.89 29.12
CA LEU A 72 -3.09 -0.01 29.82
C LEU A 72 -2.40 -0.56 31.08
N PRO A 73 -3.17 -0.82 32.15
CA PRO A 73 -2.64 -1.44 33.36
C PRO A 73 -2.19 -2.88 33.08
N ALA A 74 -1.58 -3.52 34.08
CA ALA A 74 -1.20 -4.93 33.96
C ALA A 74 -2.44 -5.81 33.78
N THR A 75 -2.55 -6.47 32.62
CA THR A 75 -3.65 -7.37 32.29
C THR A 75 -3.26 -8.41 31.25
N ARG A 76 -4.00 -9.52 31.22
CA ARG A 76 -3.94 -10.56 30.18
C ARG A 76 -5.07 -10.46 29.16
N LEU A 77 -6.14 -9.76 29.48
CA LEU A 77 -7.37 -9.71 28.68
C LEU A 77 -7.72 -8.27 28.35
N ILE A 78 -7.67 -7.95 27.05
CA ILE A 78 -8.04 -6.63 26.54
C ILE A 78 -9.13 -6.83 25.49
N LEU A 79 -10.12 -5.94 25.49
CA LEU A 79 -11.22 -5.94 24.55
C LEU A 79 -11.22 -4.62 23.77
N GLU A 80 -11.39 -4.71 22.46
CA GLU A 80 -11.75 -3.56 21.62
C GLU A 80 -13.18 -3.74 21.12
N THR A 81 -13.99 -2.70 21.25
CA THR A 81 -15.39 -2.70 20.84
C THR A 81 -15.87 -1.34 20.33
N ASP A 82 -17.11 -1.28 19.83
CA ASP A 82 -17.77 -0.05 19.44
C ASP A 82 -17.77 0.98 20.60
N PRO A 83 -17.51 2.28 20.33
CA PRO A 83 -17.43 3.30 21.37
C PRO A 83 -18.71 3.41 22.23
N ASN A 84 -19.87 3.11 21.63
CA ASN A 84 -21.17 3.20 22.28
C ASN A 84 -21.56 1.91 23.01
N ARG A 85 -20.80 0.81 22.82
CA ARG A 85 -21.07 -0.44 23.53
C ARG A 85 -20.65 -0.30 24.98
N VAL A 86 -21.58 -0.54 25.89
CA VAL A 86 -21.31 -0.69 27.33
C VAL A 86 -21.19 -2.19 27.62
N LEU A 87 -20.08 -2.60 28.24
CA LEU A 87 -19.88 -3.96 28.71
C LEU A 87 -20.34 -4.06 30.16
N LEU A 88 -21.33 -4.91 30.43
CA LEU A 88 -21.84 -5.09 31.79
C LEU A 88 -20.86 -5.95 32.62
N PRO A 89 -20.76 -5.75 33.95
CA PRO A 89 -19.84 -6.52 34.80
C PRO A 89 -20.02 -8.04 34.69
N GLU A 90 -21.25 -8.53 34.64
CA GLU A 90 -21.54 -9.97 34.50
C GLU A 90 -21.08 -10.54 33.15
N GLU A 91 -21.21 -9.75 32.09
CA GLU A 91 -20.71 -10.11 30.76
C GLU A 91 -19.18 -10.18 30.75
N ALA A 92 -18.51 -9.22 31.38
CA ALA A 92 -17.05 -9.18 31.51
C ALA A 92 -16.53 -10.41 32.28
N GLN A 93 -17.16 -10.76 33.40
CA GLN A 93 -16.82 -11.96 34.19
C GLN A 93 -17.05 -13.26 33.40
N THR A 94 -18.14 -13.34 32.64
CA THR A 94 -18.45 -14.51 31.82
C THR A 94 -17.41 -14.67 30.71
N LEU A 95 -17.07 -13.58 30.03
CA LEU A 95 -16.06 -13.57 28.97
C LEU A 95 -14.67 -13.92 29.50
N ALA A 96 -14.27 -13.34 30.63
CA ALA A 96 -12.99 -13.64 31.26
C ALA A 96 -12.88 -15.13 31.64
N ARG A 97 -13.91 -15.69 32.28
CA ARG A 97 -13.97 -17.13 32.59
C ARG A 97 -13.87 -17.99 31.33
N SER A 98 -14.64 -17.67 30.29
CA SER A 98 -14.62 -18.40 29.03
C SER A 98 -13.27 -18.35 28.31
N LEU A 99 -12.56 -17.21 28.37
CA LEU A 99 -11.28 -17.04 27.69
C LEU A 99 -10.11 -17.62 28.50
N MET A 100 -10.13 -17.50 29.82
CA MET A 100 -9.04 -17.99 30.68
C MET A 100 -9.03 -19.51 30.87
N THR A 101 -10.17 -20.16 30.63
CA THR A 101 -10.30 -21.63 30.68
C THR A 101 -9.85 -22.32 29.38
N GLN A 102 -9.73 -21.58 28.29
CA GLN A 102 -9.27 -22.11 27.02
C GLN A 102 -7.75 -22.29 27.02
N ARG A 103 -7.28 -23.50 26.69
CA ARG A 103 -5.86 -23.75 26.40
C ARG A 103 -5.56 -23.22 25.02
N PHE A 104 -4.71 -22.20 24.95
CA PHE A 104 -4.22 -21.65 23.69
C PHE A 104 -2.82 -22.20 23.40
N PRO A 105 -2.69 -23.17 22.48
CA PRO A 105 -1.43 -23.88 22.23
C PRO A 105 -0.31 -22.97 21.67
N SER A 106 -0.64 -21.75 21.25
CA SER A 106 0.30 -20.79 20.65
C SER A 106 -0.04 -19.34 21.00
N LEU A 107 -0.20 -19.01 22.29
CA LEU A 107 -0.11 -17.60 22.72
C LEU A 107 1.32 -17.11 22.50
N SER A 108 1.64 -16.75 21.25
CA SER A 108 2.93 -16.16 20.93
C SER A 108 3.16 -14.94 21.81
N THR A 109 4.40 -14.72 22.20
CA THR A 109 4.83 -13.61 23.05
C THR A 109 4.66 -12.28 22.29
N GLY A 110 3.63 -11.49 22.64
CA GLY A 110 3.49 -10.09 22.23
C GLY A 110 3.11 -9.83 20.76
N ALA A 111 2.68 -8.61 20.45
CA ALA A 111 2.42 -8.12 19.08
C ALA A 111 3.71 -7.69 18.34
N VAL A 112 4.83 -7.75 19.04
CA VAL A 112 6.20 -7.62 18.56
C VAL A 112 6.96 -8.65 19.39
N GLU A 113 7.51 -9.69 18.78
CA GLU A 113 8.36 -10.63 19.52
C GLU A 113 9.49 -9.80 20.15
N ALA A 114 9.94 -10.14 21.36
CA ALA A 114 11.15 -9.52 21.92
C ALA A 114 12.39 -9.69 20.99
N GLU A 115 12.30 -10.64 20.04
CA GLU A 115 13.27 -10.85 18.97
C GLU A 115 13.09 -9.96 17.73
N VAL A 116 11.91 -9.37 17.52
CA VAL A 116 11.72 -8.21 16.62
C VAL A 116 12.27 -7.01 17.36
N ASN A 117 13.60 -7.04 17.43
CA ASN A 117 14.41 -6.00 17.99
C ASN A 117 14.21 -4.78 17.10
N LEU A 118 13.57 -3.72 17.61
CA LEU A 118 13.44 -2.45 16.88
C LEU A 118 14.81 -1.98 16.37
N HIS A 119 15.90 -2.31 17.09
CA HIS A 119 17.26 -2.07 16.62
C HIS A 119 17.62 -2.90 15.38
N LYS A 120 17.16 -4.15 15.23
CA LYS A 120 17.32 -4.94 13.99
C LYS A 120 16.51 -4.35 12.85
N LEU A 121 15.28 -3.88 13.09
CA LEU A 121 14.49 -3.20 12.05
C LEU A 121 15.15 -1.89 11.62
N LEU A 122 15.52 -1.03 12.57
CA LEU A 122 16.23 0.22 12.29
C LEU A 122 17.57 -0.06 11.59
N PHE A 123 18.32 -1.07 12.05
CA PHE A 123 19.56 -1.47 11.39
C PHE A 123 19.32 -1.97 9.97
N ALA A 124 18.28 -2.79 9.73
CA ALA A 124 17.91 -3.25 8.40
C ALA A 124 17.54 -2.07 7.49
N LEU A 125 16.74 -1.11 7.98
CA LEU A 125 16.39 0.11 7.23
C LEU A 125 17.64 0.96 6.91
N VAL A 126 18.57 1.11 7.86
CA VAL A 126 19.85 1.80 7.63
C VAL A 126 20.70 1.03 6.62
N ALA A 127 20.76 -0.30 6.72
CA ALA A 127 21.52 -1.14 5.80
C ALA A 127 20.95 -1.09 4.38
N ASP A 128 19.63 -1.14 4.22
CA ASP A 128 18.94 -0.99 2.94
C ASP A 128 19.18 0.40 2.35
N ALA A 129 19.06 1.45 3.16
CA ALA A 129 19.32 2.81 2.72
C ALA A 129 20.79 3.01 2.29
N LEU A 130 21.75 2.44 3.02
CA LEU A 130 23.16 2.40 2.62
C LEU A 130 23.37 1.58 1.34
N GLY A 131 22.60 0.50 1.16
CA GLY A 131 22.55 -0.31 -0.06
C GLY A 131 22.14 0.52 -1.28
N ASP A 132 21.09 1.34 -1.14
CA ASP A 132 20.62 2.25 -2.19
C ASP A 132 21.69 3.30 -2.54
N ILE A 133 22.33 3.93 -1.53
CA ILE A 133 23.42 4.89 -1.76
C ILE A 133 24.63 4.23 -2.43
N ARG A 134 24.95 2.98 -2.07
CA ARG A 134 26.01 2.20 -2.72
C ARG A 134 25.65 1.89 -4.17
N ARG A 135 24.40 1.49 -4.45
CA ARG A 135 23.89 1.23 -5.81
C ARG A 135 24.01 2.47 -6.69
N LEU A 136 23.74 3.64 -6.13
CA LEU A 136 23.98 4.93 -6.78
C LEU A 136 25.45 5.14 -7.12
N LYS A 137 26.35 4.91 -6.16
CA LYS A 137 27.80 5.01 -6.39
C LYS A 137 28.28 4.10 -7.53
N GLU A 138 27.72 2.89 -7.63
CA GLU A 138 28.08 1.89 -8.63
C GLU A 138 27.50 2.21 -10.02
N ARG A 139 26.19 2.46 -10.13
CA ARG A 139 25.52 2.74 -11.42
C ARG A 139 25.90 4.09 -12.02
N CYS A 140 26.23 5.09 -11.20
CA CYS A 140 26.75 6.38 -11.68
C CYS A 140 28.27 6.37 -11.90
N HIS A 141 28.94 5.21 -11.80
CA HIS A 141 30.38 5.06 -12.01
C HIS A 141 31.27 6.01 -11.18
N LEU A 142 30.82 6.44 -10.01
CA LEU A 142 31.54 7.40 -9.16
C LEU A 142 32.88 6.84 -8.65
N ARG A 143 33.02 5.51 -8.58
CA ARG A 143 34.30 4.84 -8.26
C ARG A 143 35.39 5.02 -9.32
N ARG A 144 35.02 5.39 -10.55
CA ARG A 144 35.94 5.54 -11.70
C ARG A 144 36.20 7.02 -12.01
N GLY A 145 36.02 7.91 -11.04
CA GLY A 145 36.17 9.36 -11.22
C GLY A 145 34.95 10.04 -11.85
N GLY A 146 33.82 9.33 -12.00
CA GLY A 146 32.58 9.93 -12.48
C GLY A 146 32.04 10.99 -11.52
N GLU A 147 31.44 12.04 -12.07
CA GLU A 147 30.77 13.07 -11.30
C GLU A 147 29.27 12.79 -11.20
N LEU A 148 28.69 12.98 -10.00
CA LEU A 148 27.24 12.93 -9.84
C LEU A 148 26.60 14.23 -10.31
N THR A 149 25.96 14.17 -11.47
CA THR A 149 25.12 15.23 -12.05
C THR A 149 23.67 14.77 -12.16
N LEU A 150 22.74 15.72 -12.35
CA LEU A 150 21.33 15.40 -12.55
C LEU A 150 21.09 14.54 -13.81
N GLU A 151 21.80 14.83 -14.90
CA GLU A 151 21.70 14.09 -16.14
C GLU A 151 22.10 12.61 -15.97
N VAL A 152 23.18 12.36 -15.22
CA VAL A 152 23.63 11.00 -14.88
C VAL A 152 22.56 10.29 -14.05
N LEU A 153 21.96 10.95 -13.05
CA LEU A 153 20.87 10.39 -12.26
C LEU A 153 19.65 10.03 -13.11
N GLN A 154 19.21 10.96 -13.96
CA GLN A 154 18.06 10.77 -14.84
C GLN A 154 18.31 9.64 -15.85
N THR A 155 19.52 9.54 -16.38
CA THR A 155 19.88 8.48 -17.34
C THR A 155 19.98 7.12 -16.66
N ALA A 156 20.59 7.06 -15.49
CA ALA A 156 20.84 5.81 -14.78
C ALA A 156 19.60 5.24 -14.08
N PHE A 157 18.64 6.07 -13.65
CA PHE A 157 17.56 5.64 -12.78
C PHE A 157 16.17 6.05 -13.28
N THR A 158 15.17 5.22 -13.00
CA THR A 158 13.75 5.59 -13.21
C THR A 158 13.30 6.61 -12.16
N PRO A 159 12.18 7.34 -12.37
CA PRO A 159 11.62 8.23 -11.35
C PRO A 159 11.35 7.53 -10.00
N GLU A 160 10.88 6.28 -10.03
CA GLU A 160 10.67 5.45 -8.84
C GLU A 160 11.99 5.18 -8.10
N GLU A 161 13.02 4.70 -8.80
CA GLU A 161 14.33 4.41 -8.21
C GLU A 161 15.00 5.67 -7.64
N ARG A 162 14.81 6.82 -8.31
CA ARG A 162 15.26 8.13 -7.82
C ARG A 162 14.52 8.52 -6.54
N GLY A 163 13.20 8.34 -6.50
CA GLY A 163 12.39 8.55 -5.29
C GLY A 163 12.84 7.67 -4.12
N GLN A 164 13.13 6.39 -4.37
CA GLN A 164 13.64 5.46 -3.37
C GLN A 164 14.99 5.94 -2.83
N THR A 165 15.88 6.35 -3.73
CA THR A 165 17.18 6.92 -3.35
C THR A 165 17.03 8.19 -2.52
N ILE A 166 16.07 9.07 -2.86
CA ILE A 166 15.76 10.28 -2.08
C ILE A 166 15.30 9.91 -0.67
N ASN A 167 14.38 8.95 -0.52
CA ASN A 167 13.90 8.50 0.79
C ASN A 167 15.04 7.92 1.62
N SER A 168 15.87 7.05 1.02
CA SER A 168 17.05 6.46 1.66
C SER A 168 18.08 7.53 2.06
N ALA A 169 18.32 8.52 1.20
CA ALA A 169 19.22 9.63 1.50
C ALA A 169 18.69 10.50 2.66
N ALA A 170 17.41 10.86 2.65
CA ALA A 170 16.78 11.63 3.72
C ALA A 170 16.82 10.87 5.04
N PHE A 171 16.45 9.58 5.02
CA PHE A 171 16.51 8.70 6.17
C PHE A 171 17.93 8.65 6.77
N LEU A 172 18.97 8.43 5.97
CA LEU A 172 20.34 8.42 6.50
C LEU A 172 20.71 9.75 7.18
N LEU A 173 20.34 10.89 6.60
CA LEU A 173 20.65 12.18 7.21
C LEU A 173 19.87 12.44 8.50
N ASP A 174 18.61 12.00 8.60
CA ASP A 174 17.81 12.13 9.82
C ASP A 174 18.39 11.31 10.99
N PHE A 175 19.12 10.23 10.67
CA PHE A 175 19.77 9.36 11.68
C PHE A 175 21.27 9.61 11.85
N SER A 176 21.86 10.63 11.18
CA SER A 176 23.31 10.86 11.22
C SER A 176 23.84 11.25 12.59
N ASP A 177 23.00 11.83 13.45
CA ASP A 177 23.39 12.23 14.81
C ASP A 177 23.42 11.03 15.76
N GLY A 178 22.60 10.01 15.50
CA GLY A 178 22.52 8.80 16.31
C GLY A 178 23.46 7.68 15.83
N TRP A 179 23.93 7.74 14.58
CA TRP A 179 24.68 6.66 13.93
C TRP A 179 25.89 7.22 13.19
N ARG A 180 27.06 6.60 13.39
CA ARG A 180 28.26 6.94 12.62
C ARG A 180 28.15 6.39 11.20
N LEU A 181 27.68 7.23 10.29
CA LEU A 181 27.62 6.91 8.87
C LEU A 181 29.00 7.05 8.21
N PRO A 182 29.32 6.24 7.18
CA PRO A 182 30.50 6.49 6.35
C PRO A 182 30.43 7.89 5.73
N ASN A 183 31.52 8.66 5.82
CA ASN A 183 31.59 10.05 5.30
C ASN A 183 31.17 10.15 3.84
N GLU A 184 31.53 9.16 3.01
CA GLU A 184 31.13 9.10 1.62
C GLU A 184 29.62 8.96 1.46
N ALA A 185 28.97 8.11 2.26
CA ALA A 185 27.53 7.89 2.20
C ALA A 185 26.77 9.15 2.63
N TYR A 186 27.23 9.82 3.70
CA TYR A 186 26.68 11.09 4.15
C TYR A 186 26.80 12.20 3.09
N THR A 187 27.99 12.34 2.50
CA THR A 187 28.26 13.34 1.45
C THR A 187 27.41 13.07 0.21
N LEU A 188 27.29 11.82 -0.19
CA LEU A 188 26.52 11.40 -1.36
C LEU A 188 25.02 11.61 -1.14
N ALA A 189 24.49 11.26 0.04
CA ALA A 189 23.11 11.50 0.43
C ALA A 189 22.76 13.00 0.34
N ARG A 190 23.59 13.87 0.92
CA ARG A 190 23.42 15.34 0.81
C ARG A 190 23.45 15.82 -0.63
N ARG A 191 24.35 15.29 -1.45
CA ARG A 191 24.51 15.71 -2.85
C ARG A 191 23.29 15.32 -3.69
N VAL A 192 22.78 14.09 -3.54
CA VAL A 192 21.57 13.63 -4.23
C VAL A 192 20.37 14.51 -3.88
N LEU A 193 20.12 14.73 -2.59
CA LEU A 193 19.01 15.58 -2.14
C LEU A 193 19.15 17.02 -2.66
N SER A 194 20.36 17.58 -2.69
CA SER A 194 20.61 18.91 -3.23
C SER A 194 20.34 19.00 -4.73
N LEU A 195 20.77 17.99 -5.51
CA LEU A 195 20.52 17.92 -6.95
C LEU A 195 19.03 17.79 -7.25
N GLU A 196 18.35 16.85 -6.60
CA GLU A 196 16.93 16.55 -6.85
C GLU A 196 16.02 17.68 -6.37
N ARG A 197 16.36 18.37 -5.27
CA ARG A 197 15.63 19.54 -4.79
C ARG A 197 15.58 20.67 -5.82
N LYS A 198 16.65 20.87 -6.60
CA LYS A 198 16.71 21.92 -7.64
C LYS A 198 15.76 21.66 -8.81
N THR A 199 15.30 20.43 -9.00
CA THR A 199 14.41 20.07 -10.10
C THR A 199 12.95 20.49 -9.87
N GLY A 200 12.56 20.73 -8.62
CA GLY A 200 11.16 20.95 -8.25
C GLY A 200 10.27 19.68 -8.23
N PHE A 201 10.82 18.51 -8.59
CA PHE A 201 10.06 17.25 -8.68
C PHE A 201 10.21 16.34 -7.46
N MET A 202 10.81 16.80 -6.35
CA MET A 202 11.01 16.00 -5.14
C MET A 202 9.75 15.24 -4.68
N ALA A 203 8.63 15.96 -4.53
CA ALA A 203 7.37 15.33 -4.09
C ALA A 203 6.83 14.32 -5.10
N GLU A 204 7.13 14.52 -6.39
CA GLU A 204 6.73 13.63 -7.47
C GLU A 204 7.55 12.34 -7.49
N LEU A 205 8.87 12.45 -7.26
CA LEU A 205 9.76 11.30 -7.15
C LEU A 205 9.42 10.45 -5.92
N VAL A 206 9.14 11.08 -4.77
CA VAL A 206 8.69 10.38 -3.56
C VAL A 206 7.36 9.67 -3.80
N ALA A 207 6.41 10.29 -4.51
CA ALA A 207 5.18 9.62 -4.91
C ALA A 207 5.45 8.41 -5.81
N ALA A 208 6.37 8.54 -6.76
CA ALA A 208 6.80 7.46 -7.64
C ALA A 208 7.41 6.28 -6.86
N SER A 209 8.21 6.52 -5.83
CA SER A 209 8.77 5.40 -5.03
C SER A 209 7.73 4.66 -4.21
N ILE A 210 6.66 5.35 -3.78
CA ILE A 210 5.58 4.74 -2.99
C ILE A 210 4.64 3.93 -3.89
N ALA A 211 4.42 4.39 -5.12
CA ALA A 211 3.30 3.92 -5.94
C ALA A 211 3.71 3.41 -7.33
N GLY A 212 4.96 3.55 -7.73
CA GLY A 212 5.50 3.18 -9.04
C GLY A 212 6.00 1.74 -9.15
N SER A 213 5.92 0.96 -8.06
CA SER A 213 6.56 -0.35 -7.88
C SER A 213 6.46 -1.29 -9.09
N PRO A 214 7.50 -2.10 -9.36
CA PRO A 214 7.54 -3.02 -10.49
C PRO A 214 6.48 -4.13 -10.36
N TRP A 215 5.37 -3.97 -11.08
CA TRP A 215 4.19 -4.85 -10.97
C TRP A 215 4.12 -5.97 -12.00
N LYS A 216 4.92 -5.88 -13.07
CA LYS A 216 4.82 -6.78 -14.24
C LYS A 216 5.14 -8.25 -13.90
N ALA A 217 5.91 -8.50 -12.84
CA ALA A 217 6.26 -9.84 -12.39
C ALA A 217 5.16 -10.49 -11.53
N GLU A 218 4.33 -9.69 -10.88
CA GLU A 218 3.32 -10.15 -9.93
C GLU A 218 1.98 -10.50 -10.60
N LEU A 219 1.72 -9.95 -11.80
CA LEU A 219 0.47 -10.21 -12.52
C LEU A 219 0.56 -11.40 -13.50
N PRO A 220 -0.53 -12.17 -13.65
CA PRO A 220 -0.56 -13.33 -14.56
C PRO A 220 -0.19 -12.99 -16.01
N ARG A 221 0.67 -13.82 -16.61
CA ARG A 221 1.11 -13.70 -18.02
C ARG A 221 0.17 -14.39 -19.01
N ILE A 222 -1.13 -14.35 -18.74
CA ILE A 222 -2.19 -14.95 -19.56
C ILE A 222 -3.02 -13.86 -20.24
N CYS A 223 -3.30 -14.03 -21.54
CA CYS A 223 -4.13 -13.08 -22.29
C CYS A 223 -5.49 -12.88 -21.62
N LEU A 224 -5.82 -11.66 -21.19
CA LEU A 224 -7.06 -11.37 -20.48
C LEU A 224 -8.33 -11.65 -21.30
N ARG A 225 -8.22 -11.67 -22.63
CA ARG A 225 -9.35 -11.93 -23.52
C ARG A 225 -9.57 -13.42 -23.83
N CYS A 226 -8.50 -14.16 -24.17
CA CYS A 226 -8.64 -15.57 -24.59
C CYS A 226 -8.18 -16.57 -23.54
N GLN A 227 -7.63 -16.11 -22.42
CA GLN A 227 -7.18 -16.88 -21.25
C GLN A 227 -6.13 -17.98 -21.52
N GLY A 228 -5.65 -18.15 -22.76
CA GLY A 228 -4.78 -19.28 -23.12
C GLY A 228 -3.40 -18.93 -23.68
N ALA A 229 -3.22 -17.77 -24.33
CA ALA A 229 -1.96 -17.45 -25.01
C ALA A 229 -1.13 -16.44 -24.21
N SER A 230 0.20 -16.59 -24.28
CA SER A 230 1.14 -15.56 -23.84
C SER A 230 0.98 -14.29 -24.69
N GLY A 231 1.40 -13.17 -24.12
CA GLY A 231 1.19 -11.86 -24.71
C GLY A 231 2.17 -10.85 -24.17
N ARG A 232 1.78 -9.58 -24.23
CA ARG A 232 2.52 -8.50 -23.60
C ARG A 232 1.54 -7.52 -23.00
N TRP A 233 1.99 -6.81 -21.97
CA TRP A 233 1.31 -5.62 -21.46
C TRP A 233 1.29 -4.55 -22.54
N ARG A 234 0.10 -4.08 -22.89
CA ARG A 234 -0.10 -3.06 -23.92
C ARG A 234 -0.66 -1.80 -23.26
N PRO A 235 -0.07 -0.62 -23.52
CA PRO A 235 -0.55 0.62 -22.94
C PRO A 235 -1.90 1.00 -23.54
N VAL A 236 -2.72 1.64 -22.71
CA VAL A 236 -4.04 2.15 -23.04
C VAL A 236 -3.90 3.61 -23.46
N LEU A 237 -3.35 4.43 -22.56
CA LEU A 237 -3.06 5.85 -22.73
C LEU A 237 -1.57 6.06 -23.03
N THR A 238 -1.27 7.09 -23.81
CA THR A 238 0.09 7.54 -24.11
C THR A 238 0.34 8.86 -23.37
N PRO A 239 1.54 9.07 -22.76
CA PRO A 239 1.87 10.34 -22.15
C PRO A 239 1.89 11.48 -23.20
N PRO A 240 1.26 12.62 -22.93
CA PRO A 240 1.46 13.83 -23.70
C PRO A 240 2.94 14.22 -23.77
N THR A 241 3.37 14.73 -24.92
CA THR A 241 4.78 15.06 -25.18
C THR A 241 5.34 16.18 -24.31
N HIS A 242 4.48 17.04 -23.77
CA HIS A 242 4.86 18.13 -22.87
C HIS A 242 5.03 17.70 -21.41
N LEU A 243 4.61 16.48 -21.03
CA LEU A 243 4.73 16.05 -19.64
C LEU A 243 6.18 15.70 -19.29
N PRO A 244 6.71 16.21 -18.16
CA PRO A 244 8.02 15.83 -17.68
C PRO A 244 8.09 14.32 -17.40
N ARG A 245 9.28 13.73 -17.61
CA ARG A 245 9.52 12.31 -17.35
C ARG A 245 9.20 11.92 -15.91
N GLU A 246 9.48 12.83 -14.98
CA GLU A 246 9.19 12.70 -13.55
C GLU A 246 7.71 12.52 -13.25
N VAL A 247 6.81 12.93 -14.15
CA VAL A 247 5.36 12.79 -13.99
C VAL A 247 4.83 11.55 -14.72
N CYS A 248 5.52 11.14 -15.80
CA CYS A 248 5.09 10.08 -16.70
C CYS A 248 5.12 8.66 -16.11
N TRP A 249 5.70 8.44 -14.93
CA TRP A 249 5.72 7.11 -14.29
C TRP A 249 4.31 6.53 -14.05
N ARG A 250 3.28 7.38 -13.91
CA ARG A 250 1.88 6.92 -13.79
C ARG A 250 1.37 6.18 -15.02
N TYR A 251 1.94 6.41 -16.20
CA TYR A 251 1.59 5.66 -17.40
C TYR A 251 2.20 4.26 -17.40
N GLU A 252 3.24 4.01 -16.59
CA GLU A 252 3.85 2.69 -16.44
C GLU A 252 3.06 1.77 -15.51
N ARG A 253 2.08 2.29 -14.79
CA ARG A 253 1.21 1.59 -13.84
C ARG A 253 0.36 0.48 -14.49
N PRO A 254 -0.09 -0.53 -13.70
CA PRO A 254 -0.94 -1.61 -14.21
C PRO A 254 -2.26 -1.11 -14.78
N GLU A 255 -2.86 -0.07 -14.19
CA GLU A 255 -4.14 0.50 -14.64
C GLU A 255 -4.09 1.01 -16.08
N ASN A 256 -2.91 1.41 -16.56
CA ASN A 256 -2.72 1.85 -17.93
C ASN A 256 -2.45 0.70 -18.91
N HIS A 257 -2.47 -0.55 -18.46
CA HIS A 257 -2.00 -1.67 -19.26
C HIS A 257 -3.01 -2.83 -19.32
N ILE A 258 -3.10 -3.47 -20.49
CA ILE A 258 -3.88 -4.70 -20.67
C ILE A 258 -2.99 -5.78 -21.27
N TYR A 259 -2.95 -6.95 -20.63
CA TYR A 259 -2.17 -8.08 -21.13
C TYR A 259 -2.94 -8.82 -22.24
N LEU A 260 -2.49 -8.68 -23.49
CA LEU A 260 -3.13 -9.29 -24.66
C LEU A 260 -2.13 -10.01 -25.56
N CYS A 261 -2.51 -11.22 -26.00
CA CYS A 261 -1.82 -11.91 -27.07
C CYS A 261 -1.97 -11.15 -28.41
N ARG A 262 -1.04 -11.37 -29.35
CA ARG A 262 -1.02 -10.69 -30.65
C ARG A 262 -2.33 -10.88 -31.44
N LYS A 263 -2.87 -12.10 -31.46
CA LYS A 263 -4.13 -12.43 -32.17
C LYS A 263 -5.32 -11.68 -31.59
N CYS A 264 -5.44 -11.59 -30.26
CA CYS A 264 -6.53 -10.87 -29.62
C CYS A 264 -6.45 -9.36 -29.84
N ALA A 265 -5.25 -8.78 -29.71
CA ALA A 265 -5.04 -7.35 -29.96
C ALA A 265 -5.37 -6.96 -31.40
N TYR A 266 -5.01 -7.78 -32.39
CA TYR A 266 -5.38 -7.58 -33.79
C TYR A 266 -6.89 -7.69 -34.01
N LYS A 267 -7.52 -8.76 -33.50
CA LYS A 267 -8.96 -9.04 -33.68
C LYS A 267 -9.86 -7.94 -33.13
N ILE A 268 -9.44 -7.24 -32.08
CA ILE A 268 -10.20 -6.12 -31.52
C ILE A 268 -9.74 -4.76 -32.05
N GLY A 269 -8.76 -4.70 -32.96
CA GLY A 269 -8.27 -3.42 -33.47
C GLY A 269 -7.58 -2.55 -32.41
N TRP A 270 -6.86 -3.15 -31.45
CA TRP A 270 -6.26 -2.45 -30.30
C TRP A 270 -5.45 -1.20 -30.68
N MET A 271 -4.70 -1.27 -31.78
CA MET A 271 -3.85 -0.16 -32.24
C MET A 271 -4.63 0.92 -33.00
N ALA A 272 -5.79 0.56 -33.59
CA ALA A 272 -6.54 1.43 -34.49
C ALA A 272 -7.65 2.21 -33.78
N ASP A 273 -8.18 1.69 -32.67
CA ASP A 273 -9.35 2.25 -32.00
C ASP A 273 -9.05 2.55 -30.52
N GLU A 274 -8.89 3.84 -30.20
CA GLU A 274 -8.73 4.31 -28.82
C GLU A 274 -9.96 3.99 -27.97
N THR A 275 -11.17 4.08 -28.52
CA THR A 275 -12.40 3.81 -27.76
C THR A 275 -12.46 2.36 -27.28
N ILE A 276 -11.87 1.43 -28.03
CA ILE A 276 -11.70 0.03 -27.61
C ILE A 276 -10.70 -0.09 -26.47
N ARG A 277 -9.57 0.60 -26.54
CA ARG A 277 -8.56 0.61 -25.45
C ARG A 277 -9.17 1.13 -24.15
N LEU A 278 -9.86 2.27 -24.22
CA LEU A 278 -10.52 2.88 -23.06
C LEU A 278 -11.61 1.95 -22.48
N ALA A 279 -12.45 1.36 -23.33
CA ALA A 279 -13.51 0.46 -22.88
C ALA A 279 -12.94 -0.82 -22.23
N PHE A 280 -11.87 -1.40 -22.80
CA PHE A 280 -11.22 -2.58 -22.22
C PHE A 280 -10.65 -2.25 -20.84
N ALA A 281 -9.90 -1.16 -20.73
CA ALA A 281 -9.27 -0.75 -19.48
C ALA A 281 -10.30 -0.44 -18.39
N ARG A 282 -11.40 0.25 -18.72
CA ARG A 282 -12.51 0.46 -17.78
C ARG A 282 -13.13 -0.85 -17.33
N GLY A 283 -13.28 -1.83 -18.22
CA GLY A 283 -13.84 -3.14 -17.88
C GLY A 283 -12.94 -4.00 -16.98
N VAL A 284 -11.62 -3.81 -17.03
CA VAL A 284 -10.62 -4.58 -16.27
C VAL A 284 -10.25 -3.92 -14.95
N TRP A 285 -10.11 -2.59 -14.95
CA TRP A 285 -9.55 -1.82 -13.83
C TRP A 285 -10.58 -0.94 -13.12
N GLY A 286 -11.78 -0.81 -13.70
CA GLY A 286 -12.88 -0.06 -13.10
C GLY A 286 -12.48 1.36 -12.69
N ALA A 287 -12.78 1.69 -11.43
CA ALA A 287 -12.64 3.04 -10.87
C ALA A 287 -11.21 3.56 -10.95
N ARG A 288 -10.21 2.68 -10.88
CA ARG A 288 -8.80 3.05 -10.91
C ARG A 288 -8.38 3.56 -12.29
N PHE A 289 -8.83 2.90 -13.36
CA PHE A 289 -8.58 3.41 -14.71
C PHE A 289 -9.33 4.71 -14.96
N GLU A 290 -10.55 4.87 -14.44
CA GLU A 290 -11.27 6.13 -14.59
C GLU A 290 -10.56 7.28 -13.85
N ALA A 291 -9.96 7.02 -12.68
CA ALA A 291 -9.15 8.00 -11.97
C ALA A 291 -7.88 8.37 -12.75
N LEU A 292 -7.15 7.38 -13.27
CA LEU A 292 -6.01 7.60 -14.17
C LEU A 292 -6.43 8.40 -15.40
N ARG A 293 -7.59 8.11 -15.99
CA ARG A 293 -8.12 8.81 -17.17
C ARG A 293 -8.46 10.27 -16.86
N ARG A 294 -9.09 10.56 -15.73
CA ARG A 294 -9.37 11.93 -15.28
C ARG A 294 -8.06 12.71 -15.07
N TRP A 295 -7.09 12.08 -14.40
CA TRP A 295 -5.75 12.64 -14.24
C TRP A 295 -5.07 12.89 -15.59
N HIS A 296 -5.14 11.95 -16.54
CA HIS A 296 -4.57 12.08 -17.88
C HIS A 296 -5.19 13.25 -18.65
N ILE A 297 -6.50 13.43 -18.58
CA ILE A 297 -7.20 14.56 -19.20
C ILE A 297 -6.71 15.86 -18.52
N ALA A 298 -6.72 15.96 -17.20
CA ALA A 298 -6.23 17.16 -16.52
C ALA A 298 -4.75 17.48 -16.87
N ALA A 299 -3.88 16.47 -16.90
CA ALA A 299 -2.47 16.62 -17.26
C ALA A 299 -2.27 17.06 -18.72
N SER A 300 -3.07 16.51 -19.64
CA SER A 300 -3.03 16.90 -21.06
C SER A 300 -3.40 18.36 -21.27
N TRP A 301 -4.33 18.88 -20.45
CA TRP A 301 -4.86 20.24 -20.58
C TRP A 301 -4.25 21.25 -19.60
N HIS A 302 -3.21 20.86 -18.85
CA HIS A 302 -2.56 21.70 -17.82
C HIS A 302 -3.52 22.16 -16.71
N LEU A 303 -4.52 21.33 -16.41
CA LEU A 303 -5.55 21.54 -15.39
C LEU A 303 -5.28 20.73 -14.11
N LEU A 304 -4.04 20.28 -13.92
CA LEU A 304 -3.66 19.64 -12.67
C LEU A 304 -3.66 20.68 -11.53
N PRO A 305 -4.16 20.32 -10.33
CA PRO A 305 -4.09 21.21 -9.19
C PRO A 305 -2.66 21.65 -8.92
N ALA A 306 -2.44 22.96 -8.75
CA ALA A 306 -1.12 23.51 -8.48
C ALA A 306 -0.51 22.93 -7.20
N ARG A 307 -1.34 22.55 -6.24
CA ARG A 307 -0.95 21.88 -4.99
C ARG A 307 -1.90 20.74 -4.71
N TRP A 308 -1.35 19.53 -4.58
CA TRP A 308 -2.03 18.40 -3.94
C TRP A 308 -1.02 17.64 -3.09
N ASP A 309 -1.51 17.00 -2.04
CA ASP A 309 -0.67 16.21 -1.14
C ASP A 309 -0.30 14.88 -1.81
N LYS A 310 0.92 14.82 -2.35
CA LYS A 310 1.50 13.64 -3.00
C LYS A 310 1.91 12.55 -2.01
N ALA A 311 2.08 12.87 -0.73
CA ALA A 311 2.35 11.87 0.30
C ALA A 311 1.07 11.11 0.65
N GLN A 312 -0.05 11.84 0.78
CA GLN A 312 -1.35 11.22 1.05
C GLN A 312 -1.98 10.61 -0.21
N TYR A 313 -1.84 11.27 -1.37
CA TYR A 313 -2.42 10.87 -2.65
C TYR A 313 -1.34 10.77 -3.74
N PRO A 314 -0.47 9.73 -3.69
CA PRO A 314 0.68 9.63 -4.59
C PRO A 314 0.29 9.42 -6.06
N LEU A 315 -0.87 8.79 -6.32
CA LEU A 315 -1.31 8.45 -7.66
C LEU A 315 -2.04 9.57 -8.39
N TRP A 316 -2.91 10.31 -7.74
CA TRP A 316 -3.66 11.41 -8.35
C TRP A 316 -4.36 12.20 -7.25
N PRO A 317 -4.71 13.48 -7.50
CA PRO A 317 -5.56 14.25 -6.59
C PRO A 317 -6.84 13.50 -6.18
N ALA A 318 -7.28 13.75 -4.94
CA ALA A 318 -8.43 13.06 -4.34
C ALA A 318 -9.72 13.21 -5.16
N GLU A 319 -9.89 14.35 -5.83
CA GLU A 319 -11.03 14.67 -6.71
C GLU A 319 -11.10 13.79 -7.97
N TYR A 320 -9.97 13.21 -8.41
CA TYR A 320 -9.95 12.33 -9.58
C TYR A 320 -10.24 10.88 -9.20
N GLY A 321 -9.98 10.50 -7.96
CA GLY A 321 -10.24 9.19 -7.37
C GLY A 321 -9.44 9.02 -6.08
N GLY A 322 -9.65 7.93 -5.35
CA GLY A 322 -8.89 7.69 -4.11
C GLY A 322 -9.58 8.13 -2.83
N ALA A 323 -10.91 8.19 -2.81
CA ALA A 323 -11.68 8.32 -1.56
C ALA A 323 -11.38 7.18 -0.57
N SER A 324 -10.84 6.07 -1.06
CA SER A 324 -10.34 4.95 -0.27
C SER A 324 -8.93 4.54 -0.72
N TRP A 325 -8.20 3.84 0.15
CA TRP A 325 -6.90 3.28 -0.21
C TRP A 325 -7.02 2.40 -1.46
N GLU A 326 -8.07 1.59 -1.62
CA GLU A 326 -8.25 0.74 -2.81
C GLU A 326 -8.36 1.51 -4.14
N THR A 327 -8.81 2.77 -4.11
CA THR A 327 -9.03 3.60 -5.30
C THR A 327 -7.95 4.68 -5.50
N GLY A 328 -7.03 4.84 -4.54
CA GLY A 328 -5.97 5.86 -4.54
C GLY A 328 -4.61 5.38 -4.03
N SER A 329 -4.51 4.13 -3.58
CA SER A 329 -3.30 3.53 -3.04
C SER A 329 -2.30 3.18 -4.12
N GLY A 330 -1.05 3.52 -3.85
CA GLY A 330 0.11 3.04 -4.59
C GLY A 330 0.31 1.53 -4.51
N ALA A 331 -0.23 0.84 -3.50
CA ALA A 331 0.02 -0.57 -3.22
C ALA A 331 -0.49 -1.49 -4.34
N LEU A 332 0.38 -2.42 -4.73
CA LEU A 332 0.16 -3.39 -5.80
C LEU A 332 -0.89 -4.45 -5.43
N SER A 333 -1.00 -4.83 -4.15
CA SER A 333 -2.05 -5.73 -3.65
C SER A 333 -3.47 -5.16 -3.82
N ALA A 334 -3.60 -3.84 -3.99
CA ALA A 334 -4.87 -3.21 -4.32
C ALA A 334 -5.10 -3.09 -5.84
N ALA A 335 -4.11 -3.44 -6.67
CA ALA A 335 -4.10 -3.26 -8.11
C ALA A 335 -4.50 -4.51 -8.90
N ASP A 336 -5.22 -5.43 -8.27
CA ASP A 336 -5.86 -6.54 -8.98
C ASP A 336 -6.97 -6.05 -9.94
N PRO A 337 -7.17 -6.72 -11.08
CA PRO A 337 -8.29 -6.45 -11.96
C PRO A 337 -9.62 -6.58 -11.21
N ARG A 338 -10.43 -5.52 -11.19
CA ARG A 338 -11.76 -5.52 -10.58
C ARG A 338 -12.80 -5.12 -11.63
N PRO A 339 -13.94 -5.83 -11.69
CA PRO A 339 -15.06 -5.36 -12.50
C PRO A 339 -15.46 -3.93 -12.07
N PRO A 340 -16.05 -3.13 -12.97
CA PRO A 340 -16.39 -1.75 -12.70
C PRO A 340 -17.59 -1.66 -11.74
N ASP A 341 -17.35 -1.83 -10.44
CA ASP A 341 -18.33 -1.51 -9.42
C ASP A 341 -18.41 0.02 -9.26
N GLY A 342 -19.60 0.58 -9.40
CA GLY A 342 -19.87 1.99 -9.13
C GLY A 342 -19.52 3.01 -10.23
N ILE A 343 -19.19 2.58 -11.45
CA ILE A 343 -18.97 3.50 -12.59
C ILE A 343 -20.18 3.50 -13.53
N ALA A 344 -20.83 4.65 -13.66
CA ALA A 344 -21.85 4.86 -14.68
C ALA A 344 -21.24 4.72 -16.09
N CYS A 345 -21.71 3.73 -16.85
CA CYS A 345 -21.29 3.48 -18.23
C CYS A 345 -22.48 3.60 -19.17
N LYS A 346 -22.29 4.22 -20.35
CA LYS A 346 -23.32 4.26 -21.39
C LYS A 346 -23.50 2.86 -21.98
N ALA A 347 -24.70 2.55 -22.49
CA ALA A 347 -25.01 1.23 -23.07
C ALA A 347 -24.02 0.81 -24.20
N ALA A 348 -23.60 1.78 -25.02
CA ALA A 348 -22.60 1.56 -26.07
C ALA A 348 -21.22 1.15 -25.50
N GLU A 349 -20.84 1.66 -24.33
CA GLU A 349 -19.57 1.31 -23.67
C GLU A 349 -19.64 -0.10 -23.08
N VAL A 350 -20.77 -0.47 -22.48
CA VAL A 350 -21.02 -1.84 -21.98
C VAL A 350 -20.97 -2.85 -23.11
N ALA A 351 -21.55 -2.54 -24.27
CA ALA A 351 -21.50 -3.41 -25.44
C ALA A 351 -20.04 -3.60 -25.95
N ARG A 352 -19.25 -2.51 -25.97
CA ARG A 352 -17.82 -2.57 -26.33
C ARG A 352 -17.00 -3.36 -25.33
N MET A 353 -17.25 -3.20 -24.03
CA MET A 353 -16.61 -3.98 -22.97
C MET A 353 -16.88 -5.48 -23.15
N LYS A 354 -18.12 -5.88 -23.38
CA LYS A 354 -18.49 -7.29 -23.65
C LYS A 354 -17.77 -7.83 -24.88
N LYS A 355 -17.71 -7.06 -25.97
CA LYS A 355 -16.95 -7.42 -27.19
C LYS A 355 -15.45 -7.62 -26.91
N CYS A 356 -14.89 -6.80 -26.02
CA CYS A 356 -13.48 -6.80 -25.64
C CYS A 356 -13.12 -8.00 -24.76
N LEU A 357 -13.90 -8.26 -23.71
CA LEU A 357 -13.71 -9.36 -22.78
C LEU A 357 -14.01 -10.73 -23.41
N GLY A 358 -14.70 -10.75 -24.56
CA GLY A 358 -15.17 -11.99 -25.18
C GLY A 358 -16.36 -12.58 -24.41
N ASN A 359 -16.84 -13.76 -24.81
CA ASN A 359 -17.71 -14.57 -23.94
C ASN A 359 -16.81 -15.27 -22.92
N PRO A 360 -16.77 -14.86 -21.64
CA PRO A 360 -16.03 -15.61 -20.64
C PRO A 360 -16.76 -16.94 -20.47
N ARG A 361 -16.12 -18.07 -20.78
CA ARG A 361 -16.47 -19.28 -20.02
C ARG A 361 -16.01 -18.99 -18.59
N PRO A 362 -16.90 -18.99 -17.59
CA PRO A 362 -16.52 -18.66 -16.24
C PRO A 362 -15.63 -19.77 -15.69
N ARG A 363 -14.32 -19.60 -15.78
CA ARG A 363 -13.40 -20.21 -14.82
C ARG A 363 -12.91 -19.07 -13.95
N ARG A 364 -13.16 -19.18 -12.64
CA ARG A 364 -12.64 -18.28 -11.61
C ARG A 364 -11.15 -18.05 -11.92
N LEU A 365 -10.73 -16.79 -11.98
CA LEU A 365 -9.31 -16.48 -11.85
C LEU A 365 -8.84 -17.23 -10.60
N PRO A 366 -7.75 -18.02 -10.66
CA PRO A 366 -7.22 -18.61 -9.46
C PRO A 366 -6.90 -17.44 -8.55
N THR A 367 -7.60 -17.36 -7.43
CA THR A 367 -7.13 -16.68 -6.24
C THR A 367 -5.85 -17.39 -5.86
N THR A 368 -4.72 -17.01 -6.48
CA THR A 368 -3.43 -17.29 -5.89
C THR A 368 -3.42 -16.52 -4.58
N SER A 369 -3.74 -17.25 -3.53
CA SER A 369 -3.38 -16.94 -2.17
C SER A 369 -1.93 -16.46 -2.16
N LEU A 370 -1.72 -15.17 -1.91
CA LEU A 370 -0.47 -14.63 -1.40
C LEU A 370 -0.16 -15.16 0.04
N GLN A 371 -0.63 -16.36 0.39
CA GLN A 371 -0.43 -17.01 1.68
C GLN A 371 0.52 -18.21 1.63
N GLU A 372 1.01 -18.64 0.46
CA GLU A 372 1.84 -19.86 0.36
C GLU A 372 3.27 -19.64 -0.14
N ALA A 373 3.80 -18.42 -0.02
CA ALA A 373 5.20 -18.13 -0.35
C ALA A 373 5.92 -17.35 0.74
N VAL A 374 5.76 -17.77 2.00
CA VAL A 374 6.72 -17.52 3.08
C VAL A 374 6.71 -18.77 3.97
N CYS A 375 7.53 -19.75 3.63
CA CYS A 375 8.13 -20.68 4.60
C CYS A 375 9.57 -20.24 4.82
#